data_AF-A0A1E5SYF7-F1
#
_entry.id   AF-A0A1E5SYF7-F1
#
_cell.length_a   1.000
_cell.length_b   1.000
_cell.length_c   1.000
_cell.angle_alpha   90.00
_cell.angle_beta   90.00
_cell.angle_gamma   90.00
#
_symmetry.space_group_name_H-M   'P 1'
#
loop_
_entity.id
_entity.type
_entity.pdbx_description
1 polymer ?
#
loop_
_entity_poly.entity_id
_entity_poly.type
_entity_poly.pdbx_seq_one_letter_code
_entity_poly.pdbx_strand_id
1 'polypeptide(L)'
;MEISKVTLDNFLKKWDGAPLINNIKGTEATHKSGEGITFTITATNARILMNTQNRFFRNGDSEIMKLFYSSQIIELQKERLLTALEEFLEDFNSYLPLLSEEEQFKVVFDVKDEEIKKDGKVIPAAKGSDQRTYQLVAKWNVEDLENFKNGKLSADQFNEKITVEKE
;
A
#
# COMPACT_ATOMS: atom_id res chain seq x y z
N MET A 1 1.68 -8.76 -16.80
CA MET A 1 0.96 -7.67 -16.11
C MET A 1 -0.20 -8.18 -15.27
N GLU A 2 -1.22 -8.84 -15.87
CA GLU A 2 -2.38 -9.32 -15.09
C GLU A 2 -2.02 -10.34 -14.01
N ILE A 3 -1.12 -11.28 -14.31
CA ILE A 3 -0.61 -12.26 -13.32
C ILE A 3 0.08 -11.53 -12.16
N SER A 4 0.95 -10.57 -12.45
CA SER A 4 1.65 -9.75 -11.47
C SER A 4 0.66 -8.99 -10.58
N LYS A 5 -0.37 -8.39 -11.17
CA LYS A 5 -1.44 -7.67 -10.48
C LYS A 5 -2.18 -8.56 -9.49
N VAL A 6 -2.66 -9.72 -9.97
CA VAL A 6 -3.44 -10.67 -9.17
C VAL A 6 -2.59 -11.28 -8.06
N THR A 7 -1.30 -11.54 -8.33
CA THR A 7 -0.38 -12.07 -7.33
C THR A 7 -0.11 -11.03 -6.24
N LEU A 8 0.14 -9.78 -6.62
CA LEU A 8 0.34 -8.66 -5.70
C LEU A 8 -0.90 -8.41 -4.82
N ASP A 9 -2.09 -8.34 -5.42
CA ASP A 9 -3.36 -8.17 -4.69
C ASP A 9 -3.58 -9.29 -3.66
N ASN A 10 -3.41 -10.55 -4.07
CA ASN A 10 -3.57 -11.70 -3.19
C ASN A 10 -2.49 -11.77 -2.10
N PHE A 11 -1.25 -11.41 -2.43
CA PHE A 11 -0.16 -11.39 -1.46
C PHE A 11 -0.46 -10.36 -0.37
N LEU A 12 -0.74 -9.11 -0.76
CA LEU A 12 -0.98 -8.03 0.20
C LEU A 12 -2.24 -8.26 1.04
N LYS A 13 -3.30 -8.85 0.47
CA LYS A 13 -4.50 -9.21 1.24
C LYS A 13 -4.26 -10.26 2.32
N LYS A 14 -3.20 -11.08 2.24
CA LYS A 14 -2.82 -11.97 3.36
C LYS A 14 -2.35 -11.18 4.58
N TRP A 15 -1.90 -9.95 4.39
CA TRP A 15 -1.47 -9.04 5.46
C TRP A 15 -2.62 -8.26 6.11
N ASP A 16 -3.85 -8.33 5.58
CA ASP A 16 -5.04 -7.62 6.09
C ASP A 16 -5.41 -7.98 7.55
N GLY A 17 -4.85 -9.07 8.10
CA GLY A 17 -5.06 -9.50 9.49
C GLY A 17 -3.96 -9.07 10.46
N ALA A 18 -2.86 -8.49 9.98
CA ALA A 18 -1.76 -8.07 10.84
C ALA A 18 -2.12 -6.77 11.58
N PRO A 19 -1.79 -6.65 12.89
CA PRO A 19 -2.00 -5.40 13.62
C PRO A 19 -1.34 -4.23 12.91
N LEU A 20 -2.06 -3.11 12.79
CA LEU A 20 -1.56 -1.84 12.22
C LEU A 20 -1.17 -1.90 10.73
N ILE A 21 -1.74 -2.84 9.95
CA ILE A 21 -1.62 -2.81 8.48
C ILE A 21 -2.92 -2.30 7.86
N ASN A 22 -2.76 -1.50 6.80
CA ASN A 22 -3.86 -1.00 5.99
C ASN A 22 -4.61 -2.17 5.35
N ASN A 23 -5.93 -2.09 5.31
CA ASN A 23 -6.74 -3.13 4.68
C ASN A 23 -6.84 -2.88 3.17
N ILE A 24 -6.33 -3.82 2.38
CA ILE A 24 -6.22 -3.74 0.93
C ILE A 24 -7.57 -4.02 0.27
N LYS A 25 -8.10 -3.04 -0.46
CA LYS A 25 -9.40 -3.15 -1.15
C LYS A 25 -9.25 -3.71 -2.56
N GLY A 26 -8.19 -3.34 -3.25
CA GLY A 26 -7.92 -3.85 -4.59
C GLY A 26 -6.70 -3.22 -5.23
N THR A 27 -6.23 -3.87 -6.29
CA THR A 27 -5.11 -3.43 -7.10
C THR A 27 -5.54 -3.26 -8.56
N GLU A 28 -5.25 -2.09 -9.11
CA GLU A 28 -5.35 -1.79 -10.54
C GLU A 28 -3.96 -1.74 -11.16
N ALA A 29 -3.86 -2.00 -12.46
CA ALA A 29 -2.60 -1.94 -13.19
C ALA A 29 -2.80 -1.16 -14.48
N THR A 30 -1.95 -0.18 -14.72
CA THR A 30 -1.89 0.57 -15.97
C THR A 30 -0.51 0.42 -16.58
N HIS A 31 -0.44 0.35 -17.91
CA HIS A 31 0.80 0.41 -18.68
C HIS A 31 0.69 1.56 -19.67
N LYS A 32 1.72 2.41 -19.70
CA LYS A 32 1.84 3.47 -20.69
C LYS A 32 3.23 3.42 -21.30
N SER A 33 3.27 3.28 -22.62
CA SER A 33 4.53 3.23 -23.37
C SER A 33 5.40 4.45 -23.06
N GLY A 34 6.66 4.20 -22.70
CA GLY A 34 7.63 5.24 -22.33
C GLY A 34 7.49 5.80 -20.91
N GLU A 35 6.50 5.34 -20.13
CA GLU A 35 6.39 5.60 -18.70
C GLU A 35 6.52 4.32 -17.87
N GLY A 36 6.04 3.20 -18.42
CA GLY A 36 6.10 1.88 -17.81
C GLY A 36 4.81 1.47 -17.12
N ILE A 37 4.92 0.64 -16.08
CA ILE A 37 3.78 0.04 -15.40
C ILE A 37 3.58 0.70 -14.04
N THR A 38 2.33 1.07 -13.76
CA THR A 38 1.88 1.51 -12.44
C THR A 38 0.87 0.53 -11.87
N PHE A 39 1.16 0.00 -10.69
CA PHE A 39 0.18 -0.70 -9.85
C PHE A 39 -0.40 0.29 -8.84
N THR A 40 -1.71 0.51 -8.90
CA THR A 40 -2.41 1.37 -7.93
C THR A 40 -3.19 0.50 -6.96
N ILE A 41 -2.81 0.54 -5.69
CA ILE A 41 -3.38 -0.25 -4.61
C ILE A 41 -4.27 0.68 -3.79
N THR A 42 -5.58 0.45 -3.86
CA THR A 42 -6.52 1.12 -2.95
C THR A 42 -6.51 0.40 -1.62
N ALA A 43 -6.25 1.13 -0.54
CA ALA A 43 -6.25 0.59 0.80
C ALA A 43 -6.97 1.53 1.78
N THR A 44 -7.39 0.96 2.90
CA THR A 44 -7.97 1.73 4.00
C THR A 44 -7.05 1.78 5.20
N ASN A 45 -7.09 2.86 5.97
CA ASN A 45 -6.40 2.97 7.24
C ASN A 45 -6.65 1.75 8.14
N ALA A 46 -5.63 1.33 8.88
CA ALA A 46 -5.74 0.20 9.80
C ALA A 46 -6.92 0.42 10.76
N ARG A 47 -7.74 -0.62 10.96
CA ARG A 47 -8.92 -0.55 11.84
C ARG A 47 -8.51 -0.63 13.30
N ILE A 48 -9.16 0.17 14.13
CA ILE A 48 -9.07 0.07 15.59
C ILE A 48 -10.20 -0.84 16.07
N LEU A 49 -9.87 -2.07 16.45
CA LEU A 49 -10.80 -2.99 17.11
C LEU A 49 -10.57 -2.96 18.62
N MET A 50 -11.55 -2.47 19.39
CA MET A 50 -11.56 -2.64 20.85
C MET A 50 -12.44 -3.83 21.23
N ASN A 51 -11.82 -4.77 21.93
CA ASN A 51 -12.38 -6.07 22.33
C ASN A 51 -13.59 -5.97 23.28
N THR A 52 -13.91 -4.78 23.79
CA THR A 52 -14.90 -4.61 24.86
C THR A 52 -16.30 -4.24 24.38
N GLN A 53 -16.53 -3.79 23.14
CA GLN A 53 -17.87 -3.36 22.71
C GLN A 53 -18.28 -3.61 21.24
N ASN A 54 -17.47 -4.24 20.38
CA ASN A 54 -17.81 -4.42 18.95
C ASN A 54 -18.28 -3.11 18.24
N ARG A 55 -17.85 -1.94 18.73
CA ARG A 55 -18.22 -0.62 18.19
C ARG A 55 -16.98 0.06 17.61
N PHE A 56 -17.14 0.63 16.43
CA PHE A 56 -16.14 1.49 15.79
C PHE A 56 -16.15 2.88 16.44
N PHE A 57 -14.96 3.44 16.76
CA PHE A 57 -14.83 4.82 17.22
C PHE A 57 -15.27 5.81 16.14
N ARG A 58 -16.10 6.82 16.50
CA ARG A 58 -16.58 7.83 15.53
C ARG A 58 -16.70 9.23 16.11
N ASN A 59 -17.49 9.44 17.16
CA ASN A 59 -17.77 10.75 17.74
C ASN A 59 -17.87 10.62 19.27
N GLY A 60 -16.82 11.00 19.98
CA GLY A 60 -16.73 10.93 21.45
C GLY A 60 -15.29 10.77 21.93
N ASP A 61 -14.51 9.92 21.25
CA ASP A 61 -13.15 9.56 21.65
C ASP A 61 -12.10 10.16 20.72
N SER A 62 -12.18 11.47 20.49
CA SER A 62 -11.26 12.18 19.60
C SER A 62 -9.80 12.04 20.04
N GLU A 63 -9.54 11.83 21.34
CA GLU A 63 -8.20 11.58 21.88
C GLU A 63 -7.66 10.19 21.53
N ILE A 64 -8.52 9.15 21.55
CA ILE A 64 -8.15 7.79 21.15
C ILE A 64 -7.85 7.75 19.65
N MET A 65 -8.70 8.38 18.84
CA MET A 65 -8.46 8.49 17.39
C MET A 65 -7.18 9.27 17.07
N LYS A 66 -6.88 10.34 17.83
CA LYS A 66 -5.62 11.09 17.68
C LYS A 66 -4.39 10.26 18.04
N LEU A 67 -4.48 9.39 19.04
CA LEU A 67 -3.36 8.53 19.43
C LEU A 67 -3.10 7.43 18.40
N PHE A 68 -4.17 6.73 17.98
CA PHE A 68 -4.09 5.63 17.01
C PHE A 68 -3.75 6.09 15.59
N TYR A 69 -4.07 7.33 15.24
CA TYR A 69 -3.69 7.93 13.97
C TYR A 69 -2.73 9.10 14.16
N SER A 70 -1.88 9.00 15.18
CA SER A 70 -0.75 9.93 15.31
C SER A 70 0.18 9.77 14.10
N SER A 71 0.95 10.82 13.79
CA SER A 71 1.92 10.79 12.69
C SER A 71 2.87 9.58 12.78
N GLN A 72 3.26 9.19 13.99
CA GLN A 72 4.10 8.01 14.24
C GLN A 72 3.44 6.70 13.79
N ILE A 73 2.14 6.53 14.04
CA ILE A 73 1.41 5.32 13.63
C ILE A 73 1.14 5.32 12.12
N ILE A 74 0.93 6.50 11.52
CA ILE A 74 0.82 6.62 10.06
C ILE A 74 2.16 6.29 9.39
N GLU A 75 3.29 6.78 9.92
CA GLU A 75 4.61 6.41 9.39
C GLU A 75 4.88 4.91 9.55
N LEU A 76 4.52 4.30 10.69
CA LEU A 76 4.63 2.86 10.88
C LEU A 76 3.76 2.06 9.89
N GLN A 77 2.57 2.57 9.54
CA GLN A 77 1.73 1.98 8.49
C GLN A 77 2.41 2.04 7.12
N LYS A 78 2.99 3.20 6.75
CA LYS A 78 3.75 3.36 5.51
C LYS A 78 4.95 2.40 5.45
N GLU A 79 5.72 2.31 6.52
CA GLU A 79 6.86 1.38 6.62
C GLU A 79 6.42 -0.07 6.40
N ARG A 80 5.32 -0.50 7.05
CA ARG A 80 4.79 -1.86 6.87
C ARG A 80 4.32 -2.15 5.45
N LEU A 81 3.72 -1.16 4.76
CA LEU A 81 3.35 -1.30 3.36
C LEU A 81 4.58 -1.47 2.46
N LEU A 82 5.67 -0.73 2.74
CA LEU A 82 6.93 -0.91 2.02
C LEU A 82 7.53 -2.28 2.29
N THR A 83 7.61 -2.72 3.55
CA THR A 83 8.13 -4.05 3.89
C THR A 83 7.33 -5.16 3.20
N ALA A 84 5.99 -5.07 3.20
CA ALA A 84 5.17 -6.05 2.50
C ALA A 84 5.40 -6.02 0.98
N LEU A 85 5.67 -4.85 0.40
CA LEU A 85 6.01 -4.74 -1.01
C LEU A 85 7.40 -5.31 -1.31
N GLU A 86 8.39 -5.06 -0.46
CA GLU A 86 9.74 -5.61 -0.56
C GLU A 86 9.73 -7.14 -0.49
N GLU A 87 9.02 -7.73 0.47
CA GLU A 87 8.84 -9.18 0.59
C GLU A 87 8.13 -9.77 -0.65
N PHE A 88 7.13 -9.06 -1.19
CA PHE A 88 6.49 -9.48 -2.44
C PHE A 88 7.49 -9.49 -3.61
N LEU A 89 8.31 -8.45 -3.73
CA LEU A 89 9.28 -8.34 -4.81
C LEU A 89 10.32 -9.44 -4.70
N GLU A 90 10.77 -9.78 -3.49
CA GLU A 90 11.66 -10.91 -3.23
C GLU A 90 11.04 -12.25 -3.63
N ASP A 91 9.89 -12.60 -3.07
CA ASP A 91 9.26 -13.90 -3.25
C ASP A 91 8.70 -14.11 -4.67
N PHE A 92 8.29 -13.04 -5.34
CA PHE A 92 7.54 -13.08 -6.60
C PHE A 92 8.22 -12.32 -7.76
N ASN A 93 9.53 -12.06 -7.69
CA ASN A 93 10.28 -11.37 -8.76
C ASN A 93 10.05 -11.96 -10.17
N SER A 94 9.88 -13.28 -10.26
CA SER A 94 9.66 -14.00 -11.52
C SER A 94 8.32 -13.63 -12.21
N TYR A 95 7.35 -13.15 -11.43
CA TYR A 95 6.06 -12.70 -11.93
C TYR A 95 6.05 -11.23 -12.33
N LEU A 96 7.13 -10.48 -12.10
CA LEU A 96 7.21 -9.07 -12.47
C LEU A 96 7.24 -8.91 -14.01
N PRO A 97 6.49 -7.93 -14.55
CA PRO A 97 6.39 -7.73 -15.99
C PRO A 97 7.77 -7.39 -16.60
N LEU A 98 7.91 -7.67 -17.90
CA LEU A 98 9.03 -7.15 -18.68
C LEU A 98 8.64 -5.75 -19.17
N LEU A 99 9.58 -4.81 -19.08
CA LEU A 99 9.43 -3.41 -19.42
C LEU A 99 10.57 -3.02 -20.36
N SER A 100 10.42 -1.95 -21.15
CA SER A 100 11.53 -1.42 -21.95
C SER A 100 12.50 -0.60 -21.08
N GLU A 101 13.74 -0.41 -21.54
CA GLU A 101 14.80 0.28 -20.77
C GLU A 101 14.43 1.71 -20.33
N GLU A 102 13.55 2.39 -21.08
CA GLU A 102 13.08 3.75 -20.79
C GLU A 102 11.88 3.81 -19.83
N GLU A 103 11.29 2.65 -19.49
CA GLU A 103 10.09 2.56 -18.66
C GLU A 103 10.43 2.47 -17.16
N GLN A 104 9.43 2.64 -16.29
CA GLN A 104 9.57 2.48 -14.84
C GLN A 104 8.58 1.45 -14.29
N PHE A 105 8.96 0.82 -13.18
CA PHE A 105 8.04 0.04 -12.35
C PHE A 105 7.62 0.89 -11.15
N LYS A 106 6.32 1.19 -11.07
CA LYS A 106 5.74 2.06 -10.05
C LYS A 106 4.66 1.32 -9.27
N VAL A 107 4.67 1.46 -7.96
CA VAL A 107 3.59 1.02 -7.07
C VAL A 107 3.10 2.21 -6.28
N VAL A 108 1.78 2.41 -6.25
CA VAL A 108 1.11 3.53 -5.58
C VAL A 108 0.11 2.97 -4.59
N PHE A 109 0.29 3.24 -3.31
CA PHE A 109 -0.75 3.01 -2.31
C PHE A 109 -1.57 4.28 -2.13
N ASP A 110 -2.86 4.21 -2.44
CA ASP A 110 -3.85 5.25 -2.12
C ASP A 110 -4.59 4.83 -0.84
N VAL A 111 -4.23 5.48 0.27
CA VAL A 111 -4.74 5.13 1.61
C VAL A 111 -5.69 6.19 2.10
N LYS A 112 -6.88 5.77 2.54
CA LYS A 112 -7.90 6.65 3.14
C LYS A 112 -8.68 5.97 4.26
N ASP A 113 -9.48 6.72 5.00
CA ASP A 113 -10.43 6.11 5.94
C ASP A 113 -11.47 5.27 5.19
N GLU A 114 -11.94 4.18 5.81
CA GLU A 114 -12.97 3.32 5.22
C GLU A 114 -14.31 4.06 5.11
N GLU A 115 -14.95 3.96 3.94
CA GLU A 115 -16.32 4.46 3.76
C GLU A 115 -17.32 3.58 4.52
N ILE A 116 -18.09 4.18 5.40
CA ILE A 116 -19.07 3.46 6.21
C ILE A 116 -20.48 3.80 5.75
N LYS A 117 -21.23 2.76 5.37
CA LYS A 117 -22.65 2.86 5.06
C LYS A 117 -23.49 2.44 6.26
N LYS A 118 -24.53 3.21 6.57
CA LYS A 118 -25.59 2.85 7.52
C LYS A 118 -26.94 3.15 6.88
N ASP A 119 -27.81 2.15 6.86
CA ASP A 119 -29.14 2.23 6.24
C ASP A 119 -29.07 2.70 4.76
N GLY A 120 -28.07 2.21 4.02
CA GLY A 120 -27.82 2.55 2.62
C GLY A 120 -27.21 3.94 2.37
N LYS A 121 -26.99 4.75 3.42
CA LYS A 121 -26.41 6.10 3.31
C LYS A 121 -24.95 6.10 3.74
N VAL A 122 -24.11 6.78 2.97
CA VAL A 122 -22.72 7.05 3.33
C VAL A 122 -22.70 8.02 4.50
N ILE A 123 -22.07 7.61 5.59
CA ILE A 123 -21.86 8.46 6.76
C ILE A 123 -20.68 9.40 6.45
N PRO A 124 -20.74 10.68 6.87
CA PRO A 124 -19.59 11.59 6.77
C PRO A 124 -18.32 11.00 7.39
N ALA A 125 -17.19 11.32 6.78
CA ALA A 125 -15.88 10.91 7.29
C ALA A 125 -15.64 11.42 8.71
N ALA A 126 -14.89 10.65 9.50
CA ALA A 126 -14.53 11.04 10.85
C ALA A 126 -13.62 12.29 10.83
N LYS A 127 -13.69 13.10 11.89
CA LYS A 127 -12.85 14.31 12.02
C LYS A 127 -11.36 13.96 11.84
N GLY A 128 -10.65 14.74 11.03
CA GLY A 128 -9.23 14.53 10.73
C GLY A 128 -8.95 13.42 9.71
N SER A 129 -9.96 12.91 8.99
CA SER A 129 -9.77 11.89 7.94
C SER A 129 -8.85 12.39 6.83
N ASP A 130 -8.91 13.68 6.50
CA ASP A 130 -8.02 14.36 5.57
C ASP A 130 -6.54 14.25 5.98
N GLN A 131 -6.25 14.36 7.28
CA GLN A 131 -4.89 14.25 7.82
C GLN A 131 -4.36 12.81 7.85
N ARG A 132 -5.24 11.83 7.62
CA ARG A 132 -4.94 10.39 7.62
C ARG A 132 -4.96 9.78 6.23
N THR A 133 -5.36 10.55 5.23
CA THR A 133 -5.31 10.16 3.82
C THR A 133 -3.91 10.46 3.31
N TYR A 134 -3.28 9.52 2.63
CA TYR A 134 -1.95 9.71 2.07
C TYR A 134 -1.75 8.85 0.82
N GLN A 135 -0.80 9.28 -0.01
CA GLN A 135 -0.28 8.48 -1.10
C GLN A 135 1.16 8.08 -0.81
N LEU A 136 1.47 6.79 -0.97
CA LEU A 136 2.83 6.27 -0.90
C LEU A 136 3.21 5.72 -2.27
N VAL A 137 4.21 6.32 -2.88
CA VAL A 137 4.67 5.97 -4.22
C VAL A 137 6.06 5.36 -4.12
N ALA A 138 6.20 4.13 -4.61
CA ALA A 138 7.45 3.41 -4.72
C ALA A 138 7.82 3.23 -6.20
N LYS A 139 9.04 3.60 -6.58
CA LYS A 139 9.53 3.54 -7.97
C LYS A 139 10.86 2.84 -8.07
N TRP A 140 11.00 2.03 -9.12
CA TRP A 140 12.25 1.41 -9.54
C TRP A 140 12.48 1.66 -11.02
N ASN A 141 13.75 1.85 -11.38
CA ASN A 141 14.16 1.86 -12.77
C ASN A 141 14.13 0.42 -13.32
N VAL A 142 13.91 0.30 -14.63
CA VAL A 142 13.85 -1.01 -15.28
C VAL A 142 15.19 -1.75 -15.22
N GLU A 143 16.31 -1.04 -15.32
CA GLU A 143 17.64 -1.67 -15.16
C GLU A 143 17.78 -2.38 -13.80
N ASP A 144 17.36 -1.74 -12.71
CA ASP A 144 17.41 -2.34 -11.37
C ASP A 144 16.49 -3.56 -11.29
N LEU A 145 15.29 -3.47 -11.88
CA LEU A 145 14.33 -4.58 -11.95
C LEU A 145 14.89 -5.77 -12.73
N GLU A 146 15.54 -5.53 -13.87
CA GLU A 146 16.18 -6.58 -14.68
C GLU A 146 17.38 -7.19 -13.97
N ASN A 147 18.23 -6.37 -13.35
CA ASN A 147 19.36 -6.85 -12.59
C ASN A 147 18.93 -7.70 -11.40
N PHE A 148 17.83 -7.34 -10.74
CA PHE A 148 17.23 -8.14 -9.67
C PHE A 148 16.69 -9.47 -10.20
N LYS A 149 15.91 -9.47 -11.28
CA LYS A 149 15.37 -10.70 -11.91
C LYS A 149 16.46 -11.65 -12.40
N ASN A 150 17.60 -11.12 -12.82
CA ASN A 150 18.75 -11.89 -13.29
C ASN A 150 19.72 -12.29 -12.16
N GLY A 151 19.41 -11.98 -10.90
CA GLY A 151 20.24 -12.31 -9.73
C GLY A 151 21.55 -11.52 -9.65
N LYS A 152 21.68 -10.42 -10.40
CA LYS A 152 22.83 -9.50 -10.32
C LYS A 152 22.75 -8.57 -9.11
N LEU A 153 21.54 -8.29 -8.63
CA LEU A 153 21.28 -7.61 -7.36
C LEU A 153 20.64 -8.59 -6.37
N SER A 154 21.04 -8.50 -5.10
CA SER A 154 20.28 -9.13 -4.00
C SER A 154 19.00 -8.33 -3.70
N ALA A 155 18.09 -8.90 -2.91
CA ALA A 155 16.88 -8.21 -2.45
C ALA A 155 17.23 -6.91 -1.70
N ASP A 156 18.19 -6.97 -0.75
CA ASP A 156 18.67 -5.79 -0.02
C ASP A 156 19.16 -4.68 -0.96
N GLN A 157 20.00 -5.03 -1.94
CA GLN A 157 20.54 -4.06 -2.89
C GLN A 157 19.46 -3.48 -3.82
N PHE A 158 18.48 -4.29 -4.20
CA PHE A 158 17.35 -3.84 -5.01
C PHE A 158 16.42 -2.91 -4.24
N ASN A 159 16.17 -3.21 -2.96
CA ASN A 159 15.36 -2.39 -2.08
C ASN A 159 16.03 -1.05 -1.77
N GLU A 160 17.36 -0.99 -1.64
CA GLU A 160 18.10 0.28 -1.50
C GLU A 160 17.95 1.23 -2.70
N LYS A 161 17.55 0.72 -3.87
CA LYS A 161 17.35 1.49 -5.11
C LYS A 161 15.95 2.09 -5.25
N ILE A 162 15.04 1.75 -4.34
CA ILE A 162 13.67 2.28 -4.33
C ILE A 162 13.69 3.81 -4.17
N THR A 163 12.93 4.51 -5.01
CA THR A 163 12.58 5.91 -4.76
C THR A 163 11.20 5.97 -4.15
N VAL A 164 11.09 6.52 -2.93
CA VAL A 164 9.83 6.63 -2.19
C VAL A 164 9.40 8.09 -2.10
N GLU A 165 8.21 8.39 -2.62
CA GLU A 165 7.54 9.68 -2.45
C GLU A 165 6.34 9.49 -1.49
N LYS A 166 6.26 10.36 -0.48
CA LYS A 166 5.18 10.37 0.53
C LYS A 166 4.40 11.67 0.37
N GLU A 167 3.18 11.58 -0.14
CA GLU A 167 2.26 12.71 -0.33
C GLU A 167 1.08 12.67 0.65
#